data_AF-A0A954INV5-F1
#
_entry.id   AF-A0A954INV5-F1
#
_cell.length_a   1.000
_cell.length_b   1.000
_cell.length_c   1.000
_cell.angle_alpha   90.00
_cell.angle_beta   90.00
_cell.angle_gamma   90.00
#
_symmetry.space_group_name_H-M   'P 1'
#
loop_
_entity.id
_entity.type
_entity.pdbx_description
1 polymer ?
#
loop_
_entity_poly.entity_id
_entity_poly.type
_entity_poly.pdbx_seq_one_letter_code
_entity_poly.pdbx_strand_id
1 'polypeptide(L)'
;SLSVGTGAEDFGPLRSLARGRKFTPRNAPEVFNRGLPEWRTMFWDSRVELNFGQFSTPAKDALPTGFTHVLQVQAMFPVTSRTEMRGNKGDRDVFGNINEIASIDDKDFPAIWQALMHRLLGPDGAKSKAVPSYRQLFREAFPKTPPDSLGFQHAAAAIAAYERSAYTLLDSPWDRYLQNESDALTPAAKRGAILFYGRANCVACHSGNLMTDQKHHNLIIPHIGNLAINERENDLGRARETKNPGDNYKFRTPPLRNVAETGPWMHNGLYTTLEGAIQHHLDPIRSFQNYDTRQLTMPELKDHVHNSDEDLQKQLATFSEILKTPRHLSKQEMNDLIQFLHALTSPSLHDLERNVPAQVPSGLLVD
;
A
#
# COMPACT_ATOMS: atom_id res chain seq x y z
N SER A 1 6.68 -10.53 0.39
CA SER A 1 5.81 -11.19 1.38
C SER A 1 5.14 -10.09 2.20
N LEU A 2 4.40 -10.39 3.28
CA LEU A 2 3.97 -9.36 4.23
C LEU A 2 5.17 -8.51 4.68
N SER A 3 4.97 -7.21 4.81
CA SER A 3 6.03 -6.31 5.23
C SER A 3 6.32 -6.49 6.72
N VAL A 4 7.59 -6.42 7.09
CA VAL A 4 8.04 -6.35 8.48
C VAL A 4 8.16 -4.88 8.86
N GLY A 5 7.37 -4.42 9.82
CA GLY A 5 7.35 -3.01 10.21
C GLY A 5 8.42 -2.65 11.24
N THR A 6 8.08 -1.92 12.30
CA THR A 6 9.06 -1.46 13.31
C THR A 6 9.73 -2.62 14.02
N GLY A 7 11.01 -2.43 14.32
CA GLY A 7 11.83 -3.41 15.04
C GLY A 7 12.22 -4.61 14.20
N ALA A 8 12.21 -4.50 12.86
CA ALA A 8 12.84 -5.48 12.00
C ALA A 8 14.36 -5.55 12.23
N GLU A 9 14.96 -6.70 11.95
CA GLU A 9 16.42 -6.85 11.82
C GLU A 9 16.82 -6.67 10.36
N ASP A 10 18.03 -6.14 10.12
CA ASP A 10 18.60 -5.83 8.80
C ASP A 10 17.80 -4.82 7.94
N PHE A 11 18.25 -4.62 6.69
CA PHE A 11 17.74 -3.63 5.74
C PHE A 11 17.45 -4.27 4.37
N GLY A 12 16.63 -3.58 3.57
CA GLY A 12 16.32 -4.00 2.19
C GLY A 12 15.89 -5.47 2.05
N PRO A 13 16.48 -6.24 1.11
CA PRO A 13 16.13 -7.65 0.88
C PRO A 13 16.44 -8.61 2.04
N LEU A 14 17.31 -8.22 2.98
CA LEU A 14 17.68 -9.05 4.13
C LEU A 14 16.77 -8.81 5.34
N ARG A 15 15.88 -7.81 5.26
CA ARG A 15 15.01 -7.40 6.35
C ARG A 15 14.13 -8.56 6.84
N SER A 16 14.24 -8.88 8.12
CA SER A 16 13.57 -10.03 8.74
C SER A 16 12.78 -9.65 10.00
N LEU A 17 11.84 -10.51 10.38
CA LEU A 17 11.01 -10.30 11.57
C LEU A 17 11.83 -10.59 12.84
N ALA A 18 12.16 -9.54 13.60
CA ALA A 18 12.85 -9.73 14.87
C ALA A 18 11.96 -10.41 15.92
N ARG A 19 12.61 -11.04 16.91
CA ARG A 19 11.93 -11.77 17.98
C ARG A 19 10.96 -10.86 18.75
N GLY A 20 9.71 -11.33 18.90
CA GLY A 20 8.67 -10.60 19.65
C GLY A 20 8.00 -9.47 18.88
N ARG A 21 8.33 -9.28 17.59
CA ARG A 21 7.61 -8.39 16.69
C ARG A 21 6.51 -9.14 15.94
N LYS A 22 5.59 -8.37 15.34
CA LYS A 22 4.49 -8.88 14.53
C LYS A 22 4.64 -8.40 13.10
N PHE A 23 4.17 -9.20 12.15
CA PHE A 23 4.02 -8.76 10.77
C PHE A 23 3.04 -7.59 10.68
N THR A 24 3.23 -6.74 9.67
CA THR A 24 2.15 -5.85 9.25
C THR A 24 1.00 -6.70 8.70
N PRO A 25 -0.26 -6.30 8.90
CA PRO A 25 -1.40 -7.16 8.58
C PRO A 25 -1.63 -7.34 7.07
N ARG A 26 -0.94 -6.56 6.23
CA ARG A 26 -1.13 -6.52 4.78
C ARG A 26 0.19 -6.28 4.07
N ASN A 27 0.27 -6.73 2.83
CA ASN A 27 1.35 -6.37 1.91
C ASN A 27 1.34 -4.86 1.67
N ALA A 28 2.51 -4.22 1.70
CA ALA A 28 2.61 -2.80 1.41
C ALA A 28 2.23 -2.55 -0.07
N PRO A 29 1.26 -1.67 -0.35
CA PRO A 29 1.03 -1.24 -1.73
C PRO A 29 2.21 -0.40 -2.22
N GLU A 30 2.41 -0.36 -3.54
CA GLU A 30 3.31 0.63 -4.14
C GLU A 30 2.89 2.08 -3.83
N VAL A 31 3.78 3.02 -4.15
CA VAL A 31 3.56 4.48 -4.09
C VAL A 31 3.51 5.15 -5.48
N PHE A 32 3.59 4.38 -6.56
CA PHE A 32 3.67 4.91 -7.91
C PHE A 32 2.36 5.58 -8.34
N ASN A 33 2.47 6.76 -8.95
CA ASN A 33 1.34 7.52 -9.49
C ASN A 33 0.25 7.87 -8.47
N ARG A 34 0.53 7.77 -7.16
CA ARG A 34 -0.43 8.06 -6.08
C ARG A 34 -0.75 9.54 -5.90
N GLY A 35 0.08 10.41 -6.49
CA GLY A 35 -0.12 11.86 -6.51
C GLY A 35 -1.03 12.37 -7.64
N LEU A 36 -1.56 11.48 -8.49
CA LEU A 36 -2.45 11.84 -9.58
C LEU A 36 -3.86 12.22 -9.06
N PRO A 37 -4.50 13.25 -9.65
CA PRO A 37 -5.75 13.83 -9.15
C PRO A 37 -6.96 12.88 -9.21
N GLU A 38 -6.86 11.73 -9.88
CA GLU A 38 -7.93 10.72 -10.00
C GLU A 38 -8.08 9.87 -8.72
N TRP A 39 -7.12 9.89 -7.80
CA TRP A 39 -7.20 9.10 -6.57
C TRP A 39 -8.28 9.63 -5.61
N ARG A 40 -9.09 8.70 -5.11
CA ARG A 40 -10.14 8.96 -4.11
C ARG A 40 -10.00 8.08 -2.88
N THR A 41 -9.16 7.06 -2.93
CA THR A 41 -9.03 6.05 -1.86
C THR A 41 -7.57 5.66 -1.65
N MET A 42 -7.18 5.39 -0.40
CA MET A 42 -5.85 4.94 -0.01
C MET A 42 -5.94 3.78 0.97
N PHE A 43 -4.89 2.95 1.04
CA PHE A 43 -4.89 1.62 1.69
C PHE A 43 -5.76 0.59 0.95
N TRP A 44 -5.70 -0.67 1.37
CA TRP A 44 -6.42 -1.79 0.77
C TRP A 44 -7.91 -1.85 1.15
N ASP A 45 -8.31 -1.31 2.30
CA ASP A 45 -9.71 -1.23 2.77
C ASP A 45 -10.34 0.16 2.52
N SER A 46 -9.57 1.06 1.91
CA SER A 46 -9.94 2.46 1.71
C SER A 46 -10.35 3.17 3.00
N ARG A 47 -9.67 2.86 4.13
CA ARG A 47 -9.87 3.58 5.39
C ARG A 47 -9.53 5.06 5.30
N VAL A 48 -8.80 5.48 4.26
CA VAL A 48 -8.68 6.89 3.86
C VAL A 48 -9.38 7.04 2.52
N GLU A 49 -10.46 7.81 2.49
CA GLU A 49 -11.25 8.05 1.29
C GLU A 49 -11.76 9.48 1.21
N LEU A 50 -11.93 9.99 -0.01
CA LEU A 50 -12.50 11.30 -0.33
C LEU A 50 -13.82 11.12 -1.06
N ASN A 51 -14.91 11.50 -0.39
CA ASN A 51 -16.27 11.41 -0.91
C ASN A 51 -16.93 12.80 -0.83
N PHE A 52 -17.41 13.30 -1.98
CA PHE A 52 -18.09 14.61 -2.07
C PHE A 52 -17.34 15.77 -1.39
N GLY A 53 -16.00 15.77 -1.48
CA GLY A 53 -15.15 16.80 -0.88
C GLY A 53 -14.80 16.60 0.60
N GLN A 54 -15.28 15.53 1.23
CA GLN A 54 -15.01 15.20 2.63
C GLN A 54 -14.12 13.95 2.76
N PHE A 55 -13.15 14.02 3.65
CA PHE A 55 -12.30 12.88 3.99
C PHE A 55 -12.93 12.02 5.08
N SER A 56 -13.02 10.71 4.85
CA SER A 56 -13.33 9.73 5.89
C SER A 56 -12.04 9.01 6.28
N THR A 57 -11.76 8.96 7.59
CA THR A 57 -10.52 8.40 8.13
C THR A 57 -10.72 7.77 9.52
N PRO A 58 -9.77 6.93 10.00
CA PRO A 58 -9.82 6.40 11.36
C PRO A 58 -9.78 7.47 12.46
N ALA A 59 -9.17 8.63 12.17
CA ALA A 59 -9.09 9.75 13.11
C ALA A 59 -10.40 10.55 13.23
N LYS A 60 -11.36 10.36 12.31
CA LYS A 60 -12.65 11.08 12.29
C LYS A 60 -12.44 12.60 12.44
N ASP A 61 -13.14 13.22 13.38
CA ASP A 61 -13.09 14.67 13.66
C ASP A 61 -11.72 15.14 14.19
N ALA A 62 -10.83 14.22 14.59
CA ALA A 62 -9.48 14.56 15.02
C ALA A 62 -8.53 14.81 13.84
N LEU A 63 -8.92 14.49 12.60
CA LEU A 63 -8.12 14.78 11.41
C LEU A 63 -8.00 16.32 11.23
N PRO A 64 -6.78 16.87 11.08
CA PRO A 64 -6.60 18.29 10.79
C PRO A 64 -7.25 18.72 9.46
N THR A 65 -7.44 20.02 9.27
CA THR A 65 -7.93 20.60 8.01
C THR A 65 -6.77 20.97 7.07
N GLY A 66 -7.09 21.39 5.84
CA GLY A 66 -6.10 21.91 4.88
C GLY A 66 -5.52 20.88 3.91
N PHE A 67 -6.01 19.64 3.95
CA PHE A 67 -5.65 18.62 2.96
C PHE A 67 -6.35 18.87 1.62
N THR A 68 -5.62 18.69 0.53
CA THR A 68 -6.13 18.82 -0.84
C THR A 68 -6.14 17.50 -1.60
N HIS A 69 -5.53 16.45 -1.05
CA HIS A 69 -5.41 15.15 -1.73
C HIS A 69 -5.37 13.99 -0.72
N VAL A 70 -5.97 12.85 -1.08
CA VAL A 70 -5.99 11.64 -0.24
C VAL A 70 -4.60 11.10 0.11
N LEU A 71 -3.58 11.38 -0.73
CA LEU A 71 -2.20 11.01 -0.46
C LEU A 71 -1.63 11.70 0.78
N GLN A 72 -1.93 12.99 0.96
CA GLN A 72 -1.51 13.73 2.16
C GLN A 72 -2.17 13.14 3.40
N VAL A 73 -3.45 12.79 3.30
CA VAL A 73 -4.20 12.17 4.40
C VAL A 73 -3.65 10.78 4.72
N GLN A 74 -3.30 9.99 3.72
CA GLN A 74 -2.68 8.67 3.89
C GLN A 74 -1.38 8.76 4.70
N ALA A 75 -0.52 9.73 4.40
CA ALA A 75 0.77 9.93 5.08
C ALA A 75 0.64 10.23 6.58
N MET A 76 -0.55 10.57 7.06
CA MET A 76 -0.83 10.80 8.49
C MET A 76 -0.84 9.51 9.33
N PHE A 77 -1.07 8.33 8.74
CA PHE A 77 -1.45 7.12 9.50
C PHE A 77 -0.33 6.08 9.73
N PRO A 78 0.61 5.81 8.81
CA PRO A 78 1.70 4.86 9.09
C PRO A 78 2.51 5.21 10.34
N VAL A 79 2.68 6.52 10.59
CA VAL A 79 3.36 7.07 11.79
C VAL A 79 2.62 6.85 13.10
N THR A 80 1.32 6.52 13.07
CA THR A 80 0.52 6.26 14.28
C THR A 80 0.38 4.77 14.58
N SER A 81 0.76 3.91 13.64
CA SER A 81 0.58 2.47 13.73
C SER A 81 1.70 1.81 14.53
N ARG A 82 1.31 0.98 15.51
CA ARG A 82 2.24 0.26 16.39
C ARG A 82 3.11 -0.74 15.64
N THR A 83 2.55 -1.42 14.65
CA THR A 83 3.26 -2.42 13.86
C THR A 83 4.03 -1.79 12.70
N GLU A 84 3.69 -0.58 12.27
CA GLU A 84 4.43 0.15 11.24
C GLU A 84 5.49 1.05 11.86
N MET A 85 5.32 2.38 11.94
CA MET A 85 6.42 3.30 12.31
C MET A 85 6.43 3.73 13.78
N ARG A 86 5.31 3.61 14.51
CA ARG A 86 5.20 4.15 15.87
C ARG A 86 5.94 3.31 16.91
N GLY A 87 5.89 1.99 16.77
CA GLY A 87 6.42 1.03 17.73
C GLY A 87 5.50 0.73 18.93
N ASN A 88 5.96 -0.18 19.78
CA ASN A 88 5.30 -0.67 20.97
C ASN A 88 5.77 0.09 22.23
N LYS A 89 4.91 0.11 23.26
CA LYS A 89 5.24 0.74 24.54
C LYS A 89 6.51 0.10 25.13
N GLY A 90 7.50 0.94 25.44
CA GLY A 90 8.80 0.51 25.96
C GLY A 90 9.88 0.33 24.88
N ASP A 91 9.53 0.39 23.60
CA ASP A 91 10.52 0.40 22.50
C ASP A 91 11.49 1.57 22.68
N ARG A 92 12.72 1.38 22.19
CA ARG A 92 13.76 2.42 22.15
C ARG A 92 13.87 3.01 20.74
N ASP A 93 14.26 4.27 20.67
CA ASP A 93 14.62 4.90 19.39
C ASP A 93 16.03 4.50 18.95
N VAL A 94 16.42 4.99 17.76
CA VAL A 94 17.72 4.72 17.14
C VAL A 94 18.92 5.21 17.96
N PHE A 95 18.70 6.08 18.95
CA PHE A 95 19.72 6.58 19.87
C PHE A 95 19.70 5.84 21.22
N GLY A 96 18.88 4.79 21.35
CA GLY A 96 18.74 4.01 22.57
C GLY A 96 17.86 4.66 23.65
N ASN A 97 17.22 5.80 23.40
CA ASN A 97 16.31 6.43 24.36
C ASN A 97 14.94 5.76 24.30
N ILE A 98 14.14 5.89 25.37
CA ILE A 98 12.73 5.45 25.33
C ILE A 98 12.00 6.21 24.21
N ASN A 99 11.24 5.47 23.41
CA ASN A 99 10.35 6.03 22.40
C ASN A 99 9.08 6.58 23.07
N GLU A 100 9.07 7.88 23.30
CA GLU A 100 8.01 8.59 24.00
C GLU A 100 6.65 8.47 23.27
N ILE A 101 6.66 8.42 21.94
CA ILE A 101 5.45 8.39 21.11
C ILE A 101 4.70 7.06 21.26
N ALA A 102 5.43 5.97 21.51
CA ALA A 102 4.83 4.65 21.71
C ALA A 102 4.04 4.52 23.02
N SER A 103 4.24 5.45 23.97
CA SER A 103 3.54 5.51 25.25
C SER A 103 2.20 6.24 25.22
N ILE A 104 1.91 6.97 24.14
CA ILE A 104 0.64 7.71 23.95
C ILE A 104 -0.54 6.71 23.80
N ASP A 105 -1.78 7.13 24.04
CA ASP A 105 -2.95 6.29 23.78
C ASP A 105 -3.15 6.05 22.26
N ASP A 106 -3.68 4.89 21.87
CA ASP A 106 -3.88 4.54 20.45
C ASP A 106 -4.97 5.35 19.76
N LYS A 107 -5.88 5.94 20.52
CA LYS A 107 -6.98 6.76 20.00
C LYS A 107 -6.64 8.25 19.99
N ASP A 108 -5.54 8.65 20.61
CA ASP A 108 -5.11 10.04 20.69
C ASP A 108 -4.19 10.41 19.51
N PHE A 109 -4.77 10.42 18.31
CA PHE A 109 -4.07 10.83 17.08
C PHE A 109 -3.44 12.24 17.20
N PRO A 110 -4.14 13.27 17.72
CA PRO A 110 -3.55 14.59 17.90
C PRO A 110 -2.28 14.59 18.75
N ALA A 111 -2.26 13.89 19.89
CA ALA A 111 -1.06 13.82 20.73
C ALA A 111 0.09 13.08 20.03
N ILE A 112 -0.19 12.02 19.28
CA ILE A 112 0.83 11.30 18.48
C ILE A 112 1.46 12.25 17.46
N TRP A 113 0.64 12.95 16.68
CA TRP A 113 1.12 13.90 15.66
C TRP A 113 1.85 15.09 16.26
N GLN A 114 1.40 15.61 17.40
CA GLN A 114 2.09 16.67 18.12
C GLN A 114 3.47 16.21 18.61
N ALA A 115 3.57 15.00 19.17
CA ALA A 115 4.85 14.44 19.62
C ALA A 115 5.83 14.22 18.45
N LEU A 116 5.32 13.79 17.29
CA LEU A 116 6.11 13.70 16.05
C LEU A 116 6.63 15.07 15.62
N MET A 117 5.79 16.10 15.63
CA MET A 117 6.22 17.47 15.30
C MET A 117 7.23 18.02 16.31
N HIS A 118 7.09 17.70 17.59
CA HIS A 118 8.10 18.04 18.59
C HIS A 118 9.44 17.34 18.31
N ARG A 119 9.42 16.08 17.87
CA ARG A 119 10.62 15.35 17.45
C ARG A 119 11.25 15.94 16.20
N LEU A 120 10.48 16.51 15.28
CA LEU A 120 11.02 17.16 14.08
C LEU A 120 11.54 18.58 14.39
N LEU A 121 10.80 19.38 15.16
CA LEU A 121 10.95 20.84 15.23
C LEU A 121 11.30 21.41 16.61
N GLY A 122 11.23 20.62 17.70
CA GLY A 122 11.31 21.08 19.11
C GLY A 122 12.46 22.06 19.42
N PRO A 123 12.38 22.85 20.51
CA PRO A 123 13.17 24.08 20.69
C PRO A 123 14.69 23.90 20.61
N ASP A 124 15.39 24.98 20.21
CA ASP A 124 16.86 25.06 20.22
C ASP A 124 17.43 24.90 21.63
N GLY A 125 18.49 24.10 21.80
CA GLY A 125 19.37 24.17 22.97
C GLY A 125 19.02 23.32 24.21
N ALA A 126 18.04 22.42 24.17
CA ALA A 126 17.93 21.37 25.17
C ALA A 126 18.45 20.04 24.61
N LYS A 127 18.60 19.01 25.47
CA LYS A 127 18.77 17.59 25.11
C LYS A 127 17.54 17.07 24.32
N SER A 128 17.25 17.72 23.21
CA SER A 128 16.06 17.64 22.39
C SER A 128 16.38 16.75 21.21
N LYS A 129 15.47 15.83 20.88
CA LYS A 129 15.57 14.98 19.68
C LYS A 129 15.28 15.76 18.38
N ALA A 130 15.09 17.07 18.46
CA ALA A 130 14.79 17.94 17.32
C ALA A 130 15.98 18.08 16.37
N VAL A 131 15.66 18.28 15.09
CA VAL A 131 16.64 18.40 14.02
C VAL A 131 16.63 19.85 13.53
N PRO A 132 17.60 20.70 13.91
CA PRO A 132 17.54 22.14 13.64
C PRO A 132 17.34 22.50 12.16
N SER A 133 17.92 21.72 11.26
CA SER A 133 17.76 21.86 9.81
C SER A 133 16.31 21.66 9.34
N TYR A 134 15.50 20.83 10.00
CA TYR A 134 14.08 20.72 9.66
C TYR A 134 13.31 22.01 9.96
N ARG A 135 13.64 22.78 11.01
CA ARG A 135 12.97 24.07 11.26
C ARG A 135 13.10 25.03 10.09
N GLN A 136 14.31 25.13 9.53
CA GLN A 136 14.55 25.98 8.37
C GLN A 136 13.78 25.48 7.16
N LEU A 137 13.87 24.19 6.84
CA LEU A 137 13.18 23.60 5.69
C LEU A 137 11.66 23.77 5.77
N PHE A 138 11.06 23.60 6.96
CA PHE A 138 9.62 23.82 7.14
C PHE A 138 9.23 25.30 6.98
N ARG A 139 10.04 26.25 7.48
CA ARG A 139 9.78 27.69 7.29
C ARG A 139 9.84 28.08 5.81
N GLU A 140 10.78 27.51 5.07
CA GLU A 140 10.94 27.75 3.64
C GLU A 140 9.80 27.12 2.82
N ALA A 141 9.38 25.90 3.18
CA ALA A 141 8.28 25.20 2.50
C ALA A 141 6.90 25.81 2.81
N PHE A 142 6.72 26.38 4.01
CA PHE A 142 5.44 26.92 4.49
C PHE A 142 5.59 28.37 5.00
N PRO A 143 5.99 29.33 4.15
CA PRO A 143 6.31 30.70 4.58
C PRO A 143 5.09 31.49 5.08
N LYS A 144 3.88 31.01 4.77
CA LYS A 144 2.60 31.61 5.21
C LYS A 144 2.07 30.99 6.50
N THR A 145 2.72 29.95 7.04
CA THR A 145 2.32 29.29 8.27
C THR A 145 3.26 29.71 9.40
N PRO A 146 2.75 30.32 10.49
CA PRO A 146 3.57 30.62 11.66
C PRO A 146 4.22 29.35 12.21
N PRO A 147 5.48 29.40 12.70
CA PRO A 147 6.18 28.22 13.23
C PRO A 147 5.37 27.41 14.27
N ASP A 148 4.67 28.10 15.18
CA ASP A 148 3.88 27.47 16.24
C ASP A 148 2.55 26.87 15.72
N SER A 149 2.20 27.15 14.46
CA SER A 149 1.03 26.57 13.77
C SER A 149 1.40 25.39 12.85
N LEU A 150 2.68 25.01 12.78
CA LEU A 150 3.13 23.84 12.03
C LEU A 150 2.68 22.55 12.74
N GLY A 151 1.62 21.93 12.24
CA GLY A 151 1.20 20.58 12.60
C GLY A 151 1.70 19.49 11.63
N PHE A 152 1.43 18.23 11.98
CA PHE A 152 1.88 17.07 11.20
C PHE A 152 1.28 17.00 9.79
N GLN A 153 0.15 17.67 9.54
CA GLN A 153 -0.40 17.84 8.19
C GLN A 153 0.59 18.50 7.21
N HIS A 154 1.51 19.35 7.70
CA HIS A 154 2.55 19.95 6.87
C HIS A 154 3.66 18.94 6.54
N ALA A 155 4.03 18.08 7.50
CA ALA A 155 4.96 16.97 7.25
C ALA A 155 4.36 15.98 6.23
N ALA A 156 3.08 15.64 6.40
CA ALA A 156 2.34 14.79 5.47
C ALA A 156 2.21 15.42 4.07
N ALA A 157 2.02 16.75 3.99
CA ALA A 157 2.05 17.47 2.72
C ALA A 157 3.43 17.39 2.04
N ALA A 158 4.53 17.49 2.80
CA ALA A 158 5.88 17.34 2.26
C ALA A 158 6.16 15.90 1.77
N ILE A 159 5.72 14.88 2.52
CA ILE A 159 5.81 13.47 2.09
C ILE A 159 5.04 13.26 0.78
N ALA A 160 3.78 13.69 0.72
CA ALA A 160 2.97 13.54 -0.49
C ALA A 160 3.53 14.33 -1.69
N ALA A 161 4.15 15.49 -1.45
CA ALA A 161 4.82 16.26 -2.50
C ALA A 161 6.04 15.52 -3.04
N TYR A 162 6.86 14.93 -2.17
CA TYR A 162 7.97 14.07 -2.57
C TYR A 162 7.47 12.86 -3.36
N GLU A 163 6.48 12.12 -2.85
CA GLU A 163 5.95 10.94 -3.54
C GLU A 163 5.39 11.28 -4.93
N ARG A 164 4.66 12.39 -5.04
CA ARG A 164 4.17 12.88 -6.32
C ARG A 164 5.31 13.23 -7.27
N SER A 165 6.35 13.90 -6.78
CA SER A 165 7.48 14.31 -7.62
C SER A 165 8.36 13.14 -8.06
N ALA A 166 8.66 12.23 -7.13
CA ALA A 166 9.61 11.14 -7.33
C ALA A 166 9.00 9.94 -8.05
N TYR A 167 7.70 9.68 -7.85
CA TYR A 167 7.06 8.42 -8.24
C TYR A 167 5.87 8.59 -9.19
N THR A 168 5.67 9.77 -9.79
CA THR A 168 4.76 9.90 -10.95
C THR A 168 5.49 9.46 -12.22
N LEU A 169 5.16 8.25 -12.68
CA LEU A 169 5.78 7.55 -13.81
C LEU A 169 4.72 7.24 -14.87
N LEU A 170 4.72 8.01 -15.96
CA LEU A 170 3.71 7.99 -17.04
C LEU A 170 4.34 7.85 -18.43
N ASP A 171 5.39 7.03 -18.53
CA ASP A 171 6.22 6.80 -19.70
C ASP A 171 6.32 5.31 -20.07
N SER A 172 5.37 4.48 -19.59
CA SER A 172 5.33 3.05 -19.93
C SER A 172 5.10 2.84 -21.44
N PRO A 173 5.45 1.67 -22.01
CA PRO A 173 5.09 1.32 -23.38
C PRO A 173 3.60 1.51 -23.69
N TRP A 174 2.72 1.25 -22.71
CA TRP A 174 1.29 1.54 -22.82
C TRP A 174 0.98 3.04 -22.90
N ASP A 175 1.62 3.87 -22.09
CA ASP A 175 1.44 5.33 -22.13
C ASP A 175 1.84 5.90 -23.49
N ARG A 176 3.01 5.51 -24.00
CA ARG A 176 3.50 5.92 -25.32
C ARG A 176 2.57 5.48 -26.44
N TYR A 177 2.05 4.25 -26.36
CA TYR A 177 1.08 3.74 -27.32
C TYR A 177 -0.21 4.58 -27.34
N LEU A 178 -0.71 5.00 -26.17
CA LEU A 178 -1.85 5.91 -26.07
C LEU A 178 -1.56 7.32 -26.62
N GLN A 179 -0.28 7.71 -26.69
CA GLN A 179 0.18 8.96 -27.33
C GLN A 179 0.47 8.79 -28.84
N ASN A 180 -0.05 7.76 -29.47
CA ASN A 180 0.09 7.43 -30.90
C ASN A 180 1.47 6.89 -31.32
N GLU A 181 2.32 6.47 -30.39
CA GLU A 181 3.54 5.69 -30.71
C GLU A 181 3.16 4.21 -30.90
N SER A 182 2.62 3.89 -32.08
CA SER A 182 2.00 2.59 -32.35
C SER A 182 2.95 1.38 -32.23
N ASP A 183 4.26 1.60 -32.35
CA ASP A 183 5.33 0.63 -32.21
C ASP A 183 5.84 0.46 -30.77
N ALA A 184 5.36 1.28 -29.82
CA ALA A 184 5.71 1.15 -28.41
C ALA A 184 5.24 -0.18 -27.80
N LEU A 185 4.14 -0.77 -28.30
CA LEU A 185 3.68 -2.11 -27.90
C LEU A 185 4.11 -3.19 -28.89
N THR A 186 4.65 -4.28 -28.34
CA THR A 186 4.89 -5.51 -29.10
C THR A 186 3.58 -6.13 -29.59
N PRO A 187 3.58 -6.92 -30.67
CA PRO A 187 2.38 -7.63 -31.12
C PRO A 187 1.76 -8.53 -30.04
N ALA A 188 2.57 -9.13 -29.17
CA ALA A 188 2.09 -9.94 -28.05
C ALA A 188 1.36 -9.08 -27.00
N ALA A 189 1.92 -7.93 -26.61
CA ALA A 189 1.27 -7.01 -25.69
C ALA A 189 -0.05 -6.45 -26.28
N LYS A 190 -0.13 -6.21 -27.59
CA LYS A 190 -1.38 -5.82 -28.26
C LYS A 190 -2.46 -6.91 -28.16
N ARG A 191 -2.11 -8.18 -28.41
CA ARG A 191 -3.05 -9.31 -28.21
C ARG A 191 -3.46 -9.44 -26.74
N GLY A 192 -2.52 -9.24 -25.81
CA GLY A 192 -2.78 -9.19 -24.38
C GLY A 192 -3.77 -8.11 -23.98
N ALA A 193 -3.63 -6.90 -24.53
CA ALA A 193 -4.58 -5.81 -24.32
C ALA A 193 -5.98 -6.19 -24.82
N ILE A 194 -6.08 -6.78 -26.02
CA ILE A 194 -7.38 -7.26 -26.55
C ILE A 194 -8.02 -8.29 -25.61
N LEU A 195 -7.24 -9.21 -25.03
CA LEU A 195 -7.75 -10.16 -24.04
C LEU A 195 -8.22 -9.44 -22.77
N PHE A 196 -7.39 -8.54 -22.24
CA PHE A 196 -7.64 -7.77 -21.01
C PHE A 196 -8.94 -6.96 -21.08
N TYR A 197 -9.13 -6.24 -22.18
CA TYR A 197 -10.32 -5.42 -22.46
C TYR A 197 -11.50 -6.22 -23.02
N GLY A 198 -11.28 -7.48 -23.40
CA GLY A 198 -12.27 -8.35 -24.02
C GLY A 198 -12.60 -9.55 -23.15
N ARG A 199 -12.39 -10.75 -23.69
CA ARG A 199 -12.91 -12.00 -23.11
C ARG A 199 -12.32 -12.38 -21.73
N ALA A 200 -11.13 -11.90 -21.38
CA ALA A 200 -10.57 -12.11 -20.04
C ALA A 200 -11.25 -11.19 -19.00
N ASN A 201 -11.87 -10.10 -19.46
CA ASN A 201 -12.72 -9.19 -18.67
C ASN A 201 -12.02 -8.52 -17.48
N CYS A 202 -10.69 -8.38 -17.54
CA CYS A 202 -9.89 -7.74 -16.49
C CYS A 202 -10.29 -6.26 -16.32
N VAL A 203 -10.65 -5.60 -17.41
CA VAL A 203 -11.10 -4.20 -17.44
C VAL A 203 -12.36 -3.95 -16.58
N ALA A 204 -13.16 -4.98 -16.28
CA ALA A 204 -14.37 -4.80 -15.46
C ALA A 204 -14.08 -4.18 -14.08
N CYS A 205 -12.88 -4.41 -13.54
CA CYS A 205 -12.39 -3.77 -12.31
C CYS A 205 -11.15 -2.93 -12.57
N HIS A 206 -10.21 -3.39 -13.41
CA HIS A 206 -8.96 -2.69 -13.69
C HIS A 206 -9.10 -1.75 -14.90
N SER A 207 -9.71 -0.58 -14.68
CA SER A 207 -10.07 0.36 -15.75
C SER A 207 -9.54 1.79 -15.53
N GLY A 208 -9.74 2.63 -16.55
CA GLY A 208 -9.36 4.04 -16.50
C GLY A 208 -7.84 4.27 -16.52
N ASN A 209 -7.44 5.53 -16.35
CA ASN A 209 -6.04 5.94 -16.42
C ASN A 209 -5.16 5.23 -15.38
N LEU A 210 -5.70 4.94 -14.20
CA LEU A 210 -4.96 4.29 -13.11
C LEU A 210 -4.97 2.75 -13.18
N MET A 211 -5.69 2.14 -14.13
CA MET A 211 -5.95 0.70 -14.20
C MET A 211 -6.60 0.15 -12.90
N THR A 212 -7.54 0.91 -12.35
CA THR A 212 -8.34 0.57 -11.18
C THR A 212 -9.64 1.38 -11.17
N ASP A 213 -10.75 0.71 -10.85
CA ASP A 213 -12.04 1.33 -10.57
C ASP A 213 -12.13 1.93 -9.15
N GLN A 214 -11.10 1.69 -8.31
CA GLN A 214 -11.04 2.05 -6.89
C GLN A 214 -12.20 1.48 -6.05
N LYS A 215 -12.94 0.48 -6.56
CA LYS A 215 -14.02 -0.20 -5.85
C LYS A 215 -13.47 -1.40 -5.06
N HIS A 216 -14.34 -1.99 -4.24
CA HIS A 216 -13.97 -3.08 -3.34
C HIS A 216 -14.60 -4.38 -3.81
N HIS A 217 -13.78 -5.42 -3.93
CA HIS A 217 -14.19 -6.74 -4.40
C HIS A 217 -13.61 -7.81 -3.49
N ASN A 218 -14.37 -8.89 -3.29
CA ASN A 218 -13.88 -10.11 -2.66
C ASN A 218 -13.52 -11.11 -3.77
N LEU A 219 -12.26 -11.55 -3.78
CA LEU A 219 -11.72 -12.51 -4.74
C LEU A 219 -11.61 -13.92 -4.16
N ILE A 220 -11.94 -14.15 -2.89
CA ILE A 220 -11.67 -15.43 -2.20
C ILE A 220 -10.16 -15.73 -2.19
N ILE A 221 -9.36 -14.74 -1.78
CA ILE A 221 -7.93 -14.97 -1.53
C ILE A 221 -7.80 -15.86 -0.28
N PRO A 222 -6.86 -16.82 -0.20
CA PRO A 222 -6.49 -17.44 1.07
C PRO A 222 -6.08 -16.39 2.10
N HIS A 223 -6.34 -16.63 3.38
CA HIS A 223 -5.99 -15.68 4.45
C HIS A 223 -4.71 -16.15 5.14
N ILE A 224 -4.03 -15.24 5.84
CA ILE A 224 -2.89 -15.58 6.73
C ILE A 224 -3.17 -15.18 8.18
N GLY A 225 -4.44 -15.01 8.52
CA GLY A 225 -4.87 -14.37 9.76
C GLY A 225 -4.51 -12.88 9.83
N ASN A 226 -5.07 -12.17 10.81
CA ASN A 226 -4.63 -10.82 11.15
C ASN A 226 -3.45 -10.89 12.11
N LEU A 227 -2.25 -11.11 11.57
CA LEU A 227 -1.03 -11.30 12.37
C LEU A 227 -0.67 -10.11 13.27
N ALA A 228 -1.25 -8.92 13.03
CA ALA A 228 -1.08 -7.77 13.90
C ALA A 228 -2.00 -7.80 15.14
N ILE A 229 -3.23 -8.33 15.00
CA ILE A 229 -4.28 -8.27 16.03
C ILE A 229 -4.56 -9.66 16.60
N ASN A 230 -5.11 -10.55 15.77
CA ASN A 230 -5.49 -11.92 16.11
C ASN A 230 -5.29 -12.82 14.88
N GLU A 231 -4.31 -13.72 14.98
CA GLU A 231 -3.92 -14.65 13.92
C GLU A 231 -5.05 -15.62 13.57
N ARG A 232 -6.01 -15.85 14.48
CA ARG A 232 -7.17 -16.73 14.25
C ARG A 232 -8.32 -16.03 13.53
N GLU A 233 -8.27 -14.71 13.37
CA GLU A 233 -9.32 -13.94 12.70
C GLU A 233 -8.86 -13.47 11.33
N ASN A 234 -9.67 -13.76 10.32
CA ASN A 234 -9.45 -13.28 8.95
C ASN A 234 -9.56 -11.75 8.87
N ASP A 235 -8.84 -11.16 7.91
CA ASP A 235 -8.99 -9.74 7.64
C ASP A 235 -10.30 -9.47 6.91
N LEU A 236 -11.24 -8.80 7.58
CA LEU A 236 -12.54 -8.44 7.00
C LEU A 236 -12.45 -7.33 5.94
N GLY A 237 -11.29 -6.72 5.72
CA GLY A 237 -11.10 -5.70 4.70
C GLY A 237 -11.99 -4.48 4.91
N ARG A 238 -12.72 -4.07 3.87
CA ARG A 238 -13.60 -2.90 3.85
C ARG A 238 -14.63 -2.88 5.00
N ALA A 239 -15.13 -4.04 5.43
CA ALA A 239 -16.08 -4.11 6.55
C ALA A 239 -15.51 -3.60 7.88
N ARG A 240 -14.18 -3.55 8.05
CA ARG A 240 -13.56 -2.91 9.22
C ARG A 240 -13.89 -1.44 9.31
N GLU A 241 -14.09 -0.77 8.17
CA GLU A 241 -14.41 0.65 8.09
C GLU A 241 -15.91 0.88 8.03
N THR A 242 -16.64 0.13 7.20
CA THR A 242 -18.09 0.35 6.99
C THR A 242 -18.96 -0.26 8.08
N LYS A 243 -18.44 -1.23 8.84
CA LYS A 243 -19.18 -2.08 9.79
C LYS A 243 -20.34 -2.86 9.14
N ASN A 244 -20.38 -2.93 7.82
CA ASN A 244 -21.40 -3.65 7.06
C ASN A 244 -20.88 -5.07 6.75
N PRO A 245 -21.55 -6.14 7.23
CA PRO A 245 -21.18 -7.53 6.90
C PRO A 245 -21.18 -7.81 5.39
N GLY A 246 -21.98 -7.07 4.61
CA GLY A 246 -21.98 -7.18 3.14
C GLY A 246 -20.67 -6.74 2.48
N ASP A 247 -19.76 -6.10 3.22
CA ASP A 247 -18.42 -5.71 2.77
C ASP A 247 -17.30 -6.61 3.29
N ASN A 248 -17.65 -7.71 3.96
CA ASN A 248 -16.65 -8.65 4.47
C ASN A 248 -15.75 -9.14 3.34
N TYR A 249 -14.44 -9.16 3.61
CA TYR A 249 -13.38 -9.67 2.73
C TYR A 249 -13.21 -8.90 1.42
N LYS A 250 -13.87 -7.74 1.28
CA LYS A 250 -13.67 -6.89 0.10
C LYS A 250 -12.45 -6.00 0.30
N PHE A 251 -11.60 -5.94 -0.72
CA PHE A 251 -10.46 -5.04 -0.78
C PHE A 251 -10.51 -4.22 -2.06
N ARG A 252 -9.95 -3.03 -2.00
CA ARG A 252 -9.87 -2.11 -3.12
C ARG A 252 -9.10 -2.73 -4.27
N THR A 253 -9.61 -2.63 -5.50
CA THR A 253 -8.90 -2.96 -6.73
C THR A 253 -7.55 -2.22 -6.77
N PRO A 254 -6.40 -2.89 -6.71
CA PRO A 254 -5.11 -2.22 -6.83
C PRO A 254 -4.91 -1.69 -8.27
N PRO A 255 -4.18 -0.59 -8.47
CA PRO A 255 -3.78 -0.16 -9.80
C PRO A 255 -2.85 -1.21 -10.42
N LEU A 256 -2.83 -1.30 -11.76
CA LEU A 256 -1.94 -2.23 -12.48
C LEU A 256 -0.73 -1.57 -13.14
N ARG A 257 -0.58 -0.25 -13.04
CA ARG A 257 0.65 0.43 -13.49
C ARG A 257 1.83 -0.11 -12.69
N ASN A 258 2.90 -0.51 -13.37
CA ASN A 258 4.09 -1.16 -12.80
C ASN A 258 3.84 -2.51 -12.11
N VAL A 259 2.69 -3.17 -12.30
CA VAL A 259 2.32 -4.38 -11.54
C VAL A 259 3.29 -5.54 -11.70
N ALA A 260 4.04 -5.60 -12.80
CA ALA A 260 5.04 -6.64 -13.02
C ALA A 260 6.22 -6.56 -12.02
N GLU A 261 6.47 -5.39 -11.44
CA GLU A 261 7.62 -5.12 -10.56
C GLU A 261 7.23 -4.95 -9.08
N THR A 262 5.95 -5.10 -8.73
CA THR A 262 5.42 -4.83 -7.37
C THR A 262 4.99 -6.11 -6.64
N GLY A 263 5.63 -7.23 -6.97
CA GLY A 263 5.39 -8.50 -6.28
C GLY A 263 5.83 -8.47 -4.81
N PRO A 264 5.34 -9.40 -3.98
CA PRO A 264 4.28 -10.35 -4.30
C PRO A 264 2.90 -9.66 -4.38
N TRP A 265 1.92 -10.38 -4.92
CA TRP A 265 0.62 -9.82 -5.27
C TRP A 265 -0.46 -10.12 -4.21
N MET A 266 -1.58 -9.39 -4.34
CA MET A 266 -2.73 -9.33 -3.42
C MET A 266 -2.46 -8.55 -2.12
N HIS A 267 -3.54 -8.28 -1.39
CA HIS A 267 -3.52 -7.50 -0.15
C HIS A 267 -2.67 -8.13 0.97
N ASN A 268 -2.38 -9.43 0.88
CA ASN A 268 -1.62 -10.21 1.86
C ASN A 268 -0.31 -10.79 1.29
N GLY A 269 0.00 -10.53 0.01
CA GLY A 269 1.28 -10.91 -0.58
C GLY A 269 1.48 -12.42 -0.73
N LEU A 270 0.40 -13.21 -0.81
CA LEU A 270 0.47 -14.66 -0.91
C LEU A 270 0.94 -15.15 -2.28
N TYR A 271 0.59 -14.46 -3.36
CA TYR A 271 0.98 -14.88 -4.69
C TYR A 271 2.37 -14.37 -5.02
N THR A 272 3.32 -15.28 -5.27
CA THR A 272 4.73 -14.93 -5.53
C THR A 272 5.09 -14.85 -7.01
N THR A 273 4.13 -15.12 -7.90
CA THR A 273 4.26 -14.90 -9.35
C THR A 273 3.07 -14.13 -9.92
N LEU A 274 3.32 -13.30 -10.92
CA LEU A 274 2.26 -12.56 -11.62
C LEU A 274 1.30 -13.52 -12.31
N GLU A 275 1.82 -14.61 -12.90
CA GLU A 275 1.00 -15.67 -13.49
C GLU A 275 0.08 -16.32 -12.46
N GLY A 276 0.58 -16.66 -11.27
CA GLY A 276 -0.25 -17.22 -10.19
C GLY A 276 -1.35 -16.27 -9.75
N ALA A 277 -1.05 -14.97 -9.68
CA ALA A 277 -2.07 -13.95 -9.41
C ALA A 277 -3.15 -13.91 -10.51
N ILE A 278 -2.77 -13.95 -11.79
CA ILE A 278 -3.73 -13.99 -12.91
C ILE A 278 -4.57 -15.28 -12.87
N GLN A 279 -3.93 -16.44 -12.66
CA GLN A 279 -4.60 -17.73 -12.56
C GLN A 279 -5.66 -17.72 -11.46
N HIS A 280 -5.39 -17.07 -10.32
CA HIS A 280 -6.38 -16.89 -9.28
C HIS A 280 -7.60 -16.09 -9.76
N HIS A 281 -7.41 -14.98 -10.47
CA HIS A 281 -8.54 -14.19 -11.01
C HIS A 281 -9.39 -14.99 -12.01
N LEU A 282 -8.79 -15.93 -12.74
CA LEU A 282 -9.47 -16.73 -13.75
C LEU A 282 -10.38 -17.81 -13.14
N ASP A 283 -10.01 -18.39 -11.99
CA ASP A 283 -10.81 -19.40 -11.28
C ASP A 283 -10.54 -19.34 -9.76
N PRO A 284 -11.15 -18.36 -9.05
CA PRO A 284 -10.74 -18.07 -7.68
C PRO A 284 -11.04 -19.19 -6.69
N ILE A 285 -12.19 -19.86 -6.83
CA ILE A 285 -12.59 -20.97 -5.96
C ILE A 285 -11.60 -22.13 -6.09
N ARG A 286 -11.31 -22.56 -7.32
CA ARG A 286 -10.36 -23.65 -7.55
C ARG A 286 -8.96 -23.27 -7.11
N SER A 287 -8.53 -22.03 -7.38
CA SER A 287 -7.21 -21.54 -6.98
C SER A 287 -7.06 -21.48 -5.46
N PHE A 288 -8.10 -21.06 -4.73
CA PHE A 288 -8.13 -21.06 -3.27
C PHE A 288 -7.95 -22.48 -2.70
N GLN A 289 -8.76 -23.43 -3.17
CA GLN A 289 -8.74 -24.82 -2.69
C GLN A 289 -7.41 -25.52 -2.99
N ASN A 290 -6.77 -25.18 -4.11
CA ASN A 290 -5.50 -25.78 -4.53
C ASN A 290 -4.28 -24.89 -4.24
N TYR A 291 -4.43 -23.90 -3.36
CA TYR A 291 -3.34 -22.98 -3.05
C TYR A 291 -2.14 -23.71 -2.45
N ASP A 292 -0.97 -23.58 -3.08
CA ASP A 292 0.27 -24.22 -2.66
C ASP A 292 1.08 -23.29 -1.74
N THR A 293 1.13 -23.59 -0.45
CA THR A 293 1.89 -22.80 0.54
C THR A 293 3.40 -22.87 0.34
N ARG A 294 3.91 -23.85 -0.44
CA ARG A 294 5.35 -23.97 -0.73
C ARG A 294 5.89 -22.80 -1.55
N GLN A 295 5.02 -22.05 -2.25
CA GLN A 295 5.40 -20.86 -3.01
C GLN A 295 5.85 -19.68 -2.13
N LEU A 296 5.55 -19.70 -0.83
CA LEU A 296 5.89 -18.63 0.10
C LEU A 296 7.37 -18.65 0.45
N THR A 297 8.00 -17.49 0.31
CA THR A 297 9.43 -17.29 0.60
C THR A 297 9.74 -17.19 2.09
N MET A 298 8.75 -16.82 2.92
CA MET A 298 8.87 -16.78 4.38
C MET A 298 8.24 -18.04 4.98
N PRO A 299 9.03 -19.00 5.49
CA PRO A 299 8.51 -20.25 6.05
C PRO A 299 7.52 -20.02 7.19
N GLU A 300 7.72 -18.97 7.99
CA GLU A 300 6.88 -18.62 9.14
C GLU A 300 5.43 -18.36 8.74
N LEU A 301 5.18 -17.88 7.50
CA LEU A 301 3.83 -17.59 7.02
C LEU A 301 3.05 -18.85 6.61
N LYS A 302 3.73 -19.98 6.37
CA LYS A 302 3.09 -21.18 5.80
C LYS A 302 2.04 -21.77 6.73
N ASP A 303 2.34 -21.80 8.03
CA ASP A 303 1.46 -22.37 9.06
C ASP A 303 0.28 -21.46 9.41
N HIS A 304 0.30 -20.21 8.94
CA HIS A 304 -0.80 -19.25 9.13
C HIS A 304 -1.79 -19.22 7.96
N VAL A 305 -1.54 -19.94 6.86
CA VAL A 305 -2.44 -19.91 5.70
C VAL A 305 -3.76 -20.61 6.03
N HIS A 306 -4.86 -19.88 5.87
CA HIS A 306 -6.23 -20.36 6.01
C HIS A 306 -6.85 -20.52 4.62
N ASN A 307 -6.95 -21.77 4.16
CA ASN A 307 -7.55 -22.14 2.88
C ASN A 307 -8.46 -23.39 2.95
N SER A 308 -9.05 -23.64 4.12
CA SER A 308 -9.97 -24.77 4.32
C SER A 308 -11.33 -24.55 3.64
N ASP A 309 -12.14 -25.60 3.50
CA ASP A 309 -13.52 -25.47 3.03
C ASP A 309 -14.36 -24.55 3.93
N GLU A 310 -14.13 -24.54 5.25
CA GLU A 310 -14.79 -23.62 6.17
C GLU A 310 -14.43 -22.16 5.85
N ASP A 311 -13.16 -21.88 5.55
CA ASP A 311 -12.70 -20.55 5.17
C ASP A 311 -13.25 -20.10 3.82
N LEU A 312 -13.39 -21.03 2.88
CA LEU A 312 -14.08 -20.78 1.61
C LEU A 312 -15.54 -20.37 1.87
N GLN A 313 -16.28 -21.13 2.69
CA GLN A 313 -17.69 -20.82 2.99
C GLN A 313 -17.86 -19.44 3.62
N LYS A 314 -16.94 -19.00 4.49
CA LYS A 314 -16.98 -17.65 5.08
C LYS A 314 -16.93 -16.55 4.01
N GLN A 315 -16.16 -16.75 2.93
CA GLN A 315 -15.97 -15.74 1.89
C GLN A 315 -17.05 -15.74 0.81
N LEU A 316 -17.72 -16.88 0.56
CA LEU A 316 -18.69 -17.02 -0.53
C LEU A 316 -19.86 -16.02 -0.48
N ALA A 317 -20.27 -15.61 0.73
CA ALA A 317 -21.41 -14.69 0.92
C ALA A 317 -21.21 -13.31 0.29
N THR A 318 -19.96 -12.87 0.11
CA THR A 318 -19.61 -11.55 -0.46
C THR A 318 -18.76 -11.64 -1.72
N PHE A 319 -18.60 -12.85 -2.28
CA PHE A 319 -17.79 -13.10 -3.47
C PHE A 319 -18.25 -12.25 -4.66
N SER A 320 -17.31 -11.65 -5.39
CA SER A 320 -17.63 -10.78 -6.52
C SER A 320 -18.37 -11.53 -7.64
N GLU A 321 -19.55 -11.03 -8.01
CA GLU A 321 -20.35 -11.56 -9.12
C GLU A 321 -19.57 -11.61 -10.44
N ILE A 322 -18.64 -10.67 -10.64
CA ILE A 322 -17.82 -10.55 -11.86
C ILE A 322 -16.94 -11.80 -12.07
N LEU A 323 -16.55 -12.46 -10.99
CA LEU A 323 -15.60 -13.59 -10.99
C LEU A 323 -16.27 -14.95 -10.77
N LYS A 324 -17.60 -15.01 -10.65
CA LYS A 324 -18.33 -16.28 -10.41
C LYS A 324 -18.22 -17.28 -11.54
N THR A 325 -18.03 -16.81 -12.77
CA THR A 325 -17.85 -17.69 -13.94
C THR A 325 -16.36 -17.82 -14.22
N PRO A 326 -15.78 -19.03 -14.06
CA PRO A 326 -14.39 -19.27 -14.40
C PRO A 326 -14.09 -18.94 -15.86
N ARG A 327 -12.88 -18.45 -16.11
CA ARG A 327 -12.39 -18.13 -17.44
C ARG A 327 -11.18 -19.01 -17.74
N HIS A 328 -11.09 -19.47 -18.98
CA HIS A 328 -9.96 -20.27 -19.44
C HIS A 328 -9.17 -19.50 -20.49
N LEU A 329 -7.86 -19.42 -20.28
CA LEU A 329 -6.87 -18.91 -21.23
C LEU A 329 -5.97 -20.07 -21.66
N SER A 330 -5.65 -20.13 -22.95
CA SER A 330 -4.54 -20.96 -23.43
C SER A 330 -3.20 -20.45 -22.89
N LYS A 331 -2.15 -21.26 -22.99
CA LYS A 331 -0.79 -20.84 -22.61
C LYS A 331 -0.33 -19.58 -23.36
N GLN A 332 -0.66 -19.48 -24.65
CA GLN A 332 -0.31 -18.31 -25.46
C GLN A 332 -1.06 -17.06 -24.98
N GLU A 333 -2.35 -17.19 -24.66
CA GLU A 333 -3.15 -16.06 -24.18
C GLU A 333 -2.72 -15.60 -22.78
N MET A 334 -2.36 -16.53 -21.90
CA MET A 334 -1.74 -16.20 -20.61
C MET A 334 -0.45 -15.41 -20.81
N ASN A 335 0.44 -15.87 -21.68
CA ASN A 335 1.68 -15.16 -21.99
C ASN A 335 1.40 -13.78 -22.60
N ASP A 336 0.50 -13.68 -23.58
CA ASP A 336 0.14 -12.40 -24.19
C ASP A 336 -0.42 -11.41 -23.15
N LEU A 337 -1.26 -11.88 -22.21
CA LEU A 337 -1.79 -11.06 -21.12
C LEU A 337 -0.67 -10.59 -20.18
N ILE A 338 0.28 -11.46 -19.83
CA ILE A 338 1.47 -11.09 -19.04
C ILE A 338 2.31 -10.04 -19.78
N GLN A 339 2.52 -10.20 -21.10
CA GLN A 339 3.23 -9.20 -21.92
C GLN A 339 2.53 -7.84 -21.90
N PHE A 340 1.19 -7.81 -21.88
CA PHE A 340 0.45 -6.56 -21.71
C PHE A 340 0.69 -5.94 -20.32
N LEU A 341 0.68 -6.73 -19.24
CA LEU A 341 0.96 -6.21 -17.90
C LEU A 341 2.40 -5.70 -17.75
N HIS A 342 3.39 -6.32 -18.39
CA HIS A 342 4.75 -5.77 -18.48
C HIS A 342 4.80 -4.45 -19.26
N ALA A 343 3.96 -4.28 -20.28
CA ALA A 343 3.87 -3.03 -21.01
C ALA A 343 3.29 -1.87 -20.18
N LEU A 344 2.75 -2.14 -18.99
CA LEU A 344 2.33 -1.13 -18.01
C LEU A 344 3.49 -0.69 -17.09
N THR A 345 4.68 -1.27 -17.23
CA THR A 345 5.87 -0.91 -16.45
C THR A 345 6.60 0.27 -17.10
N SER A 346 6.77 1.33 -16.32
CA SER A 346 7.59 2.48 -16.66
C SER A 346 9.07 2.10 -16.70
N PRO A 347 9.81 2.40 -17.79
CA PRO A 347 11.27 2.28 -17.81
C PRO A 347 11.95 3.12 -16.72
N SER A 348 11.36 4.26 -16.34
CA SER A 348 11.86 5.14 -15.27
C SER A 348 11.87 4.49 -13.88
N LEU A 349 11.19 3.35 -13.69
CA LEU A 349 11.25 2.58 -12.44
C LEU A 349 12.65 2.00 -12.17
N HIS A 350 13.48 1.83 -13.19
CA HIS A 350 14.85 1.31 -13.04
C HIS A 350 15.88 2.39 -12.69
N ASP A 351 15.46 3.65 -12.55
CA ASP A 351 16.32 4.78 -12.19
C ASP A 351 15.70 5.56 -11.02
N LEU A 352 15.28 4.84 -9.97
CA LEU A 352 14.74 5.45 -8.76
C LEU A 352 15.82 5.97 -7.81
N GLU A 353 17.07 5.50 -7.95
CA GLU A 353 18.20 5.92 -7.12
C GLU A 353 18.42 7.44 -7.15
N ARG A 354 18.12 8.10 -8.27
CA ARG A 354 18.17 9.57 -8.40
C ARG A 354 17.28 10.32 -7.41
N ASN A 355 16.24 9.66 -6.87
CA ASN A 355 15.32 10.24 -5.90
C ASN A 355 15.81 10.07 -4.46
N VAL A 356 16.82 9.23 -4.24
CA VAL A 356 17.38 8.95 -2.91
C VAL A 356 18.37 10.06 -2.54
N PRO A 357 18.15 10.83 -1.46
CA PRO A 357 19.10 11.87 -1.07
C PRO A 357 20.38 11.24 -0.51
N ALA A 358 21.53 11.86 -0.78
CA ALA A 358 22.82 11.39 -0.24
C ALA A 358 22.88 11.42 1.30
N GLN A 359 22.12 12.30 1.94
CA GLN A 359 21.98 12.39 3.39
C GLN A 359 20.63 13.01 3.75
N VAL A 360 20.11 12.69 4.94
CA VAL A 360 18.93 13.35 5.49
C VAL A 360 19.32 14.34 6.59
N PRO A 361 18.52 15.40 6.83
CA PRO A 361 18.83 16.43 7.83
C PRO A 361 19.07 15.91 9.26
N SER A 362 18.53 14.74 9.61
CA SER A 362 18.74 14.08 10.90
C SER A 362 20.11 13.41 11.05
N GLY A 363 20.88 13.25 9.96
CA GLY A 363 22.13 12.50 9.94
C GLY A 363 21.97 10.98 10.04
N LEU A 364 20.73 10.47 10.00
CA LEU A 364 20.49 9.02 9.90
C LEU A 364 20.89 8.50 8.52
N LEU A 365 21.22 7.21 8.47
CA LEU A 365 21.51 6.53 7.20
C LEU A 365 20.26 6.55 6.31
N VAL A 366 20.49 6.71 5.01
CA VAL A 366 19.49 6.53 3.98
C VAL A 366 19.68 5.11 3.45
N ASP A 367 18.62 4.29 3.53
CA ASP A 367 18.56 2.91 3.03
C ASP A 367 18.30 2.90 1.52
#